data_AF-A0A964P132-F1
#
_entry.id   AF-A0A964P132-F1
#
_cell.length_a   1.000
_cell.length_b   1.000
_cell.length_c   1.000
_cell.angle_alpha   90.00
_cell.angle_beta   90.00
_cell.angle_gamma   90.00
#
_symmetry.space_group_name_H-M   'P 1'
#
loop_
_entity.id
_entity.type
_entity.pdbx_description
1 polymer ?
#
loop_
_entity_poly.entity_id
_entity_poly.type
_entity_poly.pdbx_seq_one_letter_code
_entity_poly.pdbx_strand_id
1 'polypeptide(L)'
;MVTNMSPNTPPFAASLAALGWNGTPEQRDPLDRPSYVGPVSFAQLPWVEDVAEIRRRKADIAIIGAPFDDAVTHRPGTRFGPRAIREA
;
A
#
# COMPACT_ATOMS: atom_id res chain seq x y z
N MET A 1 -42.34 -6.39 21.76
CA MET A 1 -41.11 -6.87 22.40
C MET A 1 -40.00 -5.90 21.96
N VAL A 2 -39.79 -4.83 22.72
CA VAL A 2 -38.82 -3.77 22.41
C VAL A 2 -37.46 -4.25 22.92
N THR A 3 -36.55 -4.59 22.01
CA THR A 3 -35.16 -4.89 22.38
C THR A 3 -34.43 -3.57 22.63
N ASN A 4 -34.04 -3.38 23.88
CA ASN A 4 -33.27 -2.26 24.38
C ASN A 4 -31.95 -2.15 23.58
N MET A 5 -31.88 -1.21 22.63
CA MET A 5 -30.61 -0.89 21.98
C MET A 5 -29.69 -0.24 23.01
N SER A 6 -28.52 -0.84 23.22
CA SER A 6 -27.44 -0.24 23.98
C SER A 6 -27.17 1.17 23.46
N PRO A 7 -27.10 2.20 24.32
CA PRO A 7 -26.95 3.61 23.92
C PRO A 7 -25.61 3.94 23.24
N ASN A 8 -24.72 2.95 23.10
CA ASN A 8 -23.37 3.10 22.53
C ASN A 8 -23.11 2.27 21.27
N THR A 9 -24.13 1.71 20.63
CA THR A 9 -23.93 1.13 19.28
C THR A 9 -23.94 2.27 18.27
N PRO A 10 -22.80 2.65 17.66
CA PRO A 10 -22.84 3.60 16.56
C PRO A 10 -23.81 3.08 15.49
N PRO A 11 -24.62 3.93 14.85
CA PRO A 11 -25.46 3.51 13.73
C PRO A 11 -24.58 2.79 12.71
N PHE A 12 -25.09 1.77 12.02
CA PHE A 12 -24.31 0.92 11.11
C PHE A 12 -23.37 1.72 10.18
N ALA A 13 -23.81 2.89 9.71
CA ALA A 13 -23.00 3.81 8.93
C ALA A 13 -21.80 4.43 9.68
N ALA A 14 -21.94 4.78 10.96
CA ALA A 14 -20.84 5.24 11.81
C ALA A 14 -19.88 4.11 12.17
N SER A 15 -20.36 2.86 12.28
CA SER A 15 -19.51 1.68 12.43
C SER A 15 -18.65 1.45 11.19
N LEU A 16 -19.23 1.61 9.99
CA LEU A 16 -18.48 1.56 8.72
C LEU A 16 -17.45 2.68 8.64
N ALA A 17 -17.79 3.90 9.06
CA ALA A 17 -16.85 5.02 9.10
C ALA A 17 -15.68 4.78 10.07
N ALA A 18 -15.94 4.19 11.25
CA ALA A 18 -14.91 3.83 12.22
C ALA A 18 -13.98 2.71 11.72
N LEU A 19 -14.47 1.85 10.82
CA LEU A 19 -13.68 0.82 10.14
C LEU A 19 -12.97 1.34 8.88
N GLY A 20 -13.03 2.65 8.59
CA GLY A 20 -12.43 3.25 7.39
C GLY A 20 -13.17 2.93 6.08
N TRP A 21 -14.41 2.45 6.15
CA TRP A 21 -15.21 2.05 4.98
C TRP A 21 -15.91 3.22 4.26
N ASN A 22 -15.73 4.43 4.74
CA ASN A 22 -16.22 5.71 4.20
C ASN A 22 -15.29 6.34 3.14
N GLY A 23 -14.07 5.81 2.93
CA GLY A 23 -13.12 6.27 1.92
C GLY A 23 -12.97 5.33 0.73
N THR A 24 -12.22 5.76 -0.28
CA THR A 24 -11.79 4.86 -1.36
C THR A 24 -10.86 3.78 -0.78
N PRO A 25 -10.91 2.53 -1.26
CA PRO A 25 -10.07 1.44 -0.74
C PRO A 25 -8.56 1.75 -0.74
N GLU A 26 -8.13 2.64 -1.63
CA GLU A 26 -6.76 3.13 -1.79
C GLU A 26 -6.29 4.00 -0.60
N GLN A 27 -7.22 4.68 0.06
CA GLN A 27 -6.99 5.59 1.20
C GLN A 27 -7.01 4.89 2.56
N ARG A 28 -7.37 3.61 2.60
CA ARG A 28 -7.38 2.81 3.84
C ARG A 28 -5.96 2.45 4.26
N ASP A 29 -5.80 2.18 5.55
CA ASP A 29 -4.57 1.60 6.08
C ASP A 29 -4.23 0.32 5.27
N PRO A 30 -2.98 0.15 4.80
CA PRO A 30 -2.54 -1.07 4.12
C PRO A 30 -2.90 -2.37 4.85
N LEU A 31 -3.00 -2.35 6.18
CA LEU A 31 -3.37 -3.51 7.00
C LEU A 31 -4.88 -3.81 6.98
N ASP A 32 -5.72 -2.82 6.70
CA ASP A 32 -7.18 -2.92 6.73
C ASP A 32 -7.82 -3.12 5.35
N ARG A 33 -7.01 -3.28 4.31
CA ARG A 33 -7.47 -3.50 2.93
C ARG A 33 -6.97 -4.84 2.36
N PRO A 34 -7.69 -5.45 1.41
CA PRO A 34 -7.18 -6.62 0.71
C PRO A 34 -5.84 -6.33 0.02
N SER A 35 -4.92 -7.30 0.06
CA SER A 35 -3.54 -7.13 -0.44
C SER A 35 -3.43 -6.78 -1.93
N TYR A 36 -4.43 -7.15 -2.73
CA TYR A 36 -4.50 -6.85 -4.17
C TYR A 36 -4.97 -5.42 -4.47
N VAL A 37 -5.26 -4.61 -3.45
CA VAL A 37 -5.71 -3.22 -3.60
C VAL A 37 -4.61 -2.25 -3.19
N GLY A 38 -4.40 -1.21 -4.00
CA GLY A 38 -3.47 -0.12 -3.72
C GLY A 38 -2.29 -0.03 -4.69
N PRO A 39 -1.34 0.88 -4.43
CA PRO A 39 -0.18 1.05 -5.29
C PRO A 39 0.74 -0.17 -5.20
N VAL A 40 1.25 -0.60 -6.36
CA VAL A 40 2.21 -1.72 -6.46
C VAL A 40 3.63 -1.19 -6.26
N SER A 41 3.85 -0.59 -5.09
CA SER A 41 5.16 -0.24 -4.55
C SER A 41 5.68 -1.38 -3.67
N PHE A 42 6.97 -1.32 -3.28
CA PHE A 42 7.52 -2.34 -2.39
C PHE A 42 6.79 -2.31 -1.05
N ALA A 43 6.22 -3.44 -0.63
CA ALA A 43 5.45 -3.58 0.61
C ALA A 43 4.34 -2.52 0.78
N GLN A 44 3.77 -2.02 -0.33
CA GLN A 44 2.80 -0.92 -0.34
C GLN A 44 3.26 0.37 0.36
N LEU A 45 4.59 0.58 0.46
CA LEU A 45 5.17 1.80 1.02
C LEU A 45 4.89 3.02 0.13
N PRO A 46 4.97 4.25 0.68
CA PRO A 46 4.77 5.46 -0.11
C PRO A 46 5.69 5.54 -1.33
N TRP A 47 5.09 5.78 -2.50
CA TRP A 47 5.83 6.09 -3.72
C TRP A 47 6.32 7.55 -3.66
N VAL A 48 7.61 7.76 -3.93
CA VAL A 48 8.25 9.08 -3.85
C VAL A 48 9.13 9.28 -5.08
N GLU A 49 8.91 10.38 -5.80
CA GLU A 49 9.60 10.68 -7.06
C GLU A 49 10.71 11.72 -6.90
N ASP A 50 10.65 12.52 -5.84
CA ASP A 50 11.57 13.64 -5.59
C ASP A 50 12.51 13.36 -4.41
N VAL A 51 13.81 13.58 -4.62
CA VAL A 51 14.85 13.47 -3.59
C VAL A 51 14.63 14.44 -2.45
N ALA A 52 14.12 15.66 -2.72
CA ALA A 52 13.84 16.60 -1.65
C ALA A 52 12.69 16.10 -0.75
N GLU A 53 11.74 15.34 -1.29
CA GLU A 53 10.69 14.70 -0.50
C GLU A 53 11.24 13.61 0.42
N ILE A 54 12.16 12.77 -0.06
CA ILE A 54 12.84 11.77 0.76
C ILE A 54 13.51 12.44 1.97
N ARG A 55 14.19 13.58 1.75
CA ARG A 55 14.81 14.38 2.82
C ARG A 55 13.79 14.97 3.79
N ARG A 56 12.69 15.55 3.28
CA ARG A 56 11.60 16.09 4.13
C ARG A 56 11.00 15.03 5.02
N ARG A 57 10.82 13.81 4.50
CA ARG A 57 10.30 12.65 5.24
C ARG A 57 11.29 12.06 6.24
N LYS A 58 12.58 12.47 6.19
CA LYS A 58 13.67 11.91 7.01
C LYS A 58 13.73 10.37 6.91
N ALA A 59 13.59 9.83 5.71
CA ALA A 59 13.60 8.39 5.51
C ALA A 59 14.99 7.81 5.82
N ASP A 60 15.03 6.76 6.66
CA ASP A 60 16.26 6.02 6.94
C ASP A 60 16.67 5.12 5.77
N ILE A 61 15.67 4.60 5.04
CA ILE A 61 15.85 3.65 3.93
C ILE A 61 14.99 4.10 2.74
N ALA A 62 15.58 4.09 1.56
CA ALA A 62 14.89 4.27 0.29
C ALA A 62 15.10 3.04 -0.60
N ILE A 63 14.03 2.57 -1.25
CA ILE A 63 14.05 1.36 -2.08
C ILE A 63 13.99 1.75 -3.55
N ILE A 64 15.04 1.41 -4.29
CA ILE A 64 15.19 1.77 -5.70
C ILE A 64 15.41 0.47 -6.50
N GLY A 65 14.73 0.35 -7.63
CA GLY A 65 14.92 -0.75 -8.57
C GLY A 65 15.84 -0.34 -9.72
N ALA A 66 16.78 -1.21 -10.10
CA ALA A 66 17.64 -1.04 -11.27
C ALA A 66 17.32 -2.13 -12.32
N PRO A 67 16.38 -1.90 -13.24
CA PRO A 67 15.94 -2.90 -14.22
C PRO A 67 16.94 -3.02 -15.37
N PHE A 68 18.03 -3.76 -15.15
CA PHE A 68 19.11 -3.93 -16.14
C PHE A 68 19.53 -5.39 -16.26
N ASP A 69 19.73 -5.86 -17.50
CA ASP A 69 20.21 -7.21 -17.79
C ASP A 69 20.92 -7.33 -19.16
N ASP A 70 21.38 -6.23 -19.76
CA ASP A 70 22.06 -6.28 -21.06
C ASP A 70 23.45 -6.96 -20.98
N ALA A 71 24.01 -7.11 -19.78
CA ALA A 71 25.29 -7.78 -19.54
C ALA A 71 25.19 -9.29 -19.25
N VAL A 72 23.98 -9.88 -19.32
CA VAL A 72 23.78 -11.31 -19.00
C VAL A 72 24.17 -12.19 -20.20
N THR A 73 24.95 -13.24 -19.98
CA THR A 73 25.52 -14.10 -21.05
C THR A 73 24.66 -15.31 -21.43
N HIS A 74 23.60 -15.61 -20.67
CA HIS A 74 22.78 -16.80 -20.86
C HIS A 74 21.28 -16.45 -20.94
N ARG A 75 20.55 -16.50 -19.83
CA ARG A 75 19.10 -16.26 -19.81
C ARG A 75 18.80 -14.81 -19.43
N PRO A 76 18.28 -13.97 -20.35
CA PRO A 76 17.81 -12.62 -20.01
C PRO A 76 16.48 -12.68 -19.25
N GLY A 77 16.08 -11.55 -18.66
CA GLY A 77 14.80 -11.39 -17.97
C GLY A 77 14.92 -10.77 -16.58
N THR A 78 16.12 -10.62 -16.02
CA THR A 78 16.29 -10.00 -14.69
C THR A 78 15.89 -8.52 -14.67
N ARG A 79 15.78 -7.86 -15.83
CA ARG A 79 15.21 -6.51 -15.95
C ARG A 79 13.77 -6.41 -15.42
N PHE A 80 13.01 -7.52 -15.44
CA PHE A 80 11.65 -7.59 -14.90
C PHE A 80 11.61 -7.85 -13.39
N GLY A 81 12.75 -8.22 -12.78
CA GLY A 81 12.88 -8.55 -11.36
C GLY A 81 12.35 -7.46 -10.42
N PRO A 82 12.74 -6.17 -10.57
CA PRO A 82 12.25 -5.11 -9.69
C PRO A 82 10.72 -4.97 -9.69
N ARG A 83 10.04 -5.25 -10.80
CA ARG A 83 8.58 -5.24 -10.86
C ARG A 83 8.01 -6.49 -10.18
N ALA A 84 8.54 -7.66 -10.50
CA ALA A 84 8.10 -8.93 -9.93
C ALA A 84 8.23 -8.95 -8.39
N ILE A 85 9.31 -8.39 -7.83
CA ILE A 85 9.52 -8.30 -6.37
C ILE A 85 8.45 -7.42 -5.69
N ARG A 86 7.93 -6.39 -6.37
CA ARG A 86 6.88 -5.52 -5.81
C ARG A 86 5.48 -6.13 -5.89
N GLU A 87 5.28 -7.09 -6.80
CA GLU A 87 4.01 -7.80 -7.00
C GLU A 87 3.90 -9.08 -6.17
N ALA A 88 5.02 -9.59 -5.64
CA ALA A 88 5.11 -10.80 -4.83
C ALA A 88 4.49 -10.62 -3.43
#